data_AF-A0A1B4FPJ0-F1
#
_entry.id   AF-A0A1B4FPJ0-F1
#
_cell.length_a   1.000
_cell.length_b   1.000
_cell.length_c   1.000
_cell.angle_alpha   90.00
_cell.angle_beta   90.00
_cell.angle_gamma   90.00
#
_symmetry.space_group_name_H-M   'P 1'
#
loop_
_entity.id
_entity.type
_entity.pdbx_description
1 polymer ?
#
loop_
_entity_poly.entity_id
_entity_poly.type
_entity_poly.pdbx_seq_one_letter_code
_entity_poly.pdbx_strand_id
1 'polypeptide(L)'
;MKKILAVNAFLAVVGWLAATTTILLAPTAQPGTEAWFDAIDKQFNITDDGGHGPDPGSSEWLGAVERKAKLPENDRLTEQQRCEAIQRELAQRTYIVNRHLGLKFAL
;
A
#
# COMPACT_ATOMS: atom_id res chain seq x y z
N MET A 1 -42.10 5.72 4.20
CA MET A 1 -41.37 4.67 4.96
C MET A 1 -40.28 3.98 4.12
N LYS A 2 -40.60 3.27 3.02
CA LYS A 2 -39.57 2.59 2.18
C LYS A 2 -38.42 3.51 1.70
N LYS A 3 -38.72 4.73 1.27
CA LYS A 3 -37.71 5.71 0.80
C LYS A 3 -36.73 6.13 1.91
N ILE A 4 -37.24 6.33 3.13
CA ILE A 4 -36.42 6.71 4.30
C ILE A 4 -35.50 5.54 4.68
N LEU A 5 -36.04 4.32 4.67
CA LEU A 5 -35.25 3.10 4.93
C LEU A 5 -34.11 2.94 3.90
N ALA A 6 -34.39 3.17 2.62
CA ALA A 6 -33.41 3.09 1.55
C ALA A 6 -32.28 4.13 1.71
N VAL A 7 -32.62 5.36 2.08
CA VAL A 7 -31.63 6.42 2.34
C VAL A 7 -30.74 6.05 3.54
N ASN A 8 -31.32 5.57 4.64
CA ASN A 8 -30.54 5.17 5.81
C ASN A 8 -29.59 4.01 5.50
N ALA A 9 -30.07 3.00 4.75
CA ALA A 9 -29.24 1.89 4.31
C ALA A 9 -28.08 2.36 3.43
N PHE A 10 -28.35 3.27 2.48
CA PHE A 10 -27.31 3.84 1.63
C PHE A 10 -26.24 4.59 2.45
N LEU A 11 -26.66 5.45 3.40
CA LEU A 11 -25.73 6.19 4.26
C LEU A 11 -24.89 5.25 5.13
N ALA A 12 -25.47 4.16 5.64
CA ALA A 12 -24.72 3.17 6.40
C ALA A 12 -23.64 2.48 5.55
N VAL A 13 -23.96 2.11 4.30
CA VAL A 13 -22.99 1.51 3.38
C VAL A 13 -21.88 2.51 3.03
N VAL A 14 -22.21 3.76 2.71
CA VAL A 14 -21.22 4.80 2.40
C VAL A 14 -20.33 5.08 3.62
N GLY A 15 -20.91 5.20 4.81
CA GLY A 15 -20.17 5.39 6.06
C GLY A 15 -19.22 4.23 6.35
N TRP A 16 -19.67 3.00 6.17
CA TRP A 16 -18.83 1.80 6.32
C TRP A 16 -17.68 1.77 5.31
N LEU A 17 -17.95 2.06 4.03
CA LEU A 17 -16.92 2.12 3.00
C LEU A 17 -15.88 3.20 3.31
N ALA A 18 -16.31 4.38 3.75
CA ALA A 18 -15.40 5.45 4.15
C ALA A 18 -14.53 5.06 5.36
N ALA A 19 -15.12 4.38 6.35
CA ALA A 19 -14.40 3.94 7.56
C ALA A 19 -13.39 2.81 7.28
N THR A 20 -13.61 1.98 6.26
CA THR A 20 -12.79 0.81 5.94
C THR A 20 -11.82 1.00 4.77
N THR A 21 -11.88 2.16 4.11
CA THR A 21 -11.01 2.49 2.98
C THR A 21 -9.93 3.47 3.43
N THR A 22 -8.67 3.08 3.22
CA THR A 22 -7.49 3.88 3.55
C THR A 22 -6.81 4.38 2.28
N ILE A 23 -6.33 5.62 2.32
CA ILE A 23 -5.44 6.16 1.29
C ILE A 23 -4.01 5.93 1.75
N LEU A 24 -3.20 5.21 0.97
CA LEU A 24 -1.76 5.09 1.23
C LEU A 24 -1.03 6.21 0.51
N LEU A 25 -0.26 6.98 1.27
CA LEU A 25 0.62 8.03 0.79
C LEU A 25 2.06 7.52 0.80
N ALA A 26 2.90 8.11 -0.04
CA ALA A 26 4.33 7.82 -0.01
C ALA A 26 4.91 8.09 1.39
N PRO A 27 5.80 7.22 1.92
CA PRO A 27 6.49 7.47 3.17
C PRO A 27 7.25 8.79 3.15
N THR A 28 7.30 9.49 4.28
CA THR A 28 8.12 10.70 4.45
C THR A 28 9.57 10.40 4.82
N ALA A 29 9.85 9.17 5.27
CA ALA A 29 11.20 8.70 5.60
C ALA A 29 12.09 8.66 4.35
N GLN A 30 13.41 8.77 4.55
CA GLN A 30 14.38 8.71 3.46
C GLN A 30 14.41 7.30 2.83
N PRO A 31 14.34 7.17 1.50
CA PRO A 31 14.35 5.86 0.83
C PRO A 31 15.59 5.02 1.16
N GLY A 32 15.38 3.73 1.44
CA GLY A 32 16.46 2.80 1.77
C GLY A 32 16.87 2.78 3.25
N THR A 33 16.19 3.53 4.12
CA THR A 33 16.42 3.48 5.57
C THR A 33 15.48 2.46 6.25
N GLU A 34 15.85 1.97 7.44
CA GLU A 34 14.96 1.09 8.24
C GLU A 34 13.58 1.70 8.44
N ALA A 35 13.50 2.98 8.79
CA ALA A 35 12.23 3.67 8.96
C ALA A 35 11.37 3.70 7.68
N TRP A 36 12.02 3.74 6.51
CA TRP A 36 11.33 3.66 5.23
C TRP A 36 10.86 2.24 4.93
N PHE A 37 11.70 1.23 5.20
CA PHE A 37 11.31 -0.18 5.04
C PHE A 37 10.11 -0.51 5.92
N ASP A 38 10.12 -0.13 7.19
CA ASP A 38 9.01 -0.32 8.14
C ASP A 38 7.71 0.31 7.65
N ALA A 39 7.79 1.51 7.07
CA ALA A 39 6.62 2.22 6.56
C ALA A 39 6.00 1.46 5.38
N ILE A 40 6.84 1.05 4.42
CA ILE A 40 6.41 0.29 3.24
C ILE A 40 5.86 -1.08 3.65
N ASP A 41 6.54 -1.78 4.56
CA ASP A 41 6.15 -3.11 5.02
C ASP A 41 4.73 -3.09 5.60
N LYS A 42 4.43 -2.11 6.47
CA LYS A 42 3.07 -1.90 7.02
C LYS A 42 2.03 -1.53 5.96
N GLN A 43 2.41 -0.68 5.01
CA GLN A 43 1.50 -0.21 3.96
C GLN A 43 1.11 -1.34 3.00
N PHE A 44 2.07 -2.19 2.60
CA PHE A 44 1.89 -3.22 1.59
C PHE A 44 1.78 -4.64 2.16
N ASN A 45 1.95 -4.81 3.47
CA ASN A 45 1.90 -6.09 4.18
C ASN A 45 2.87 -7.10 3.56
N ILE A 46 4.14 -6.72 3.42
CA ILE A 46 5.14 -7.56 2.76
C ILE A 46 5.53 -8.72 3.68
N THR A 47 5.91 -8.40 4.91
CA THR A 47 6.04 -9.37 6.00
C THR A 47 4.64 -9.75 6.52
N ASP A 48 4.45 -11.03 6.83
CA ASP A 48 3.22 -11.50 7.45
C ASP A 48 3.17 -11.19 8.96
N ASP A 49 2.00 -11.37 9.58
CA ASP A 49 1.81 -11.11 11.02
C ASP A 49 2.61 -12.08 11.93
N GLY A 50 3.19 -13.15 11.36
CA GLY A 50 4.09 -14.07 12.04
C GLY A 50 5.56 -13.66 11.96
N GLY A 51 5.88 -12.57 11.26
CA GLY A 51 7.26 -12.13 11.02
C GLY A 51 7.97 -12.90 9.90
N HIS A 52 7.24 -13.68 9.09
CA HIS A 52 7.82 -14.32 7.92
C HIS A 52 7.74 -13.40 6.71
N GLY A 53 8.87 -13.29 6.01
CA GLY A 53 8.99 -12.48 4.81
C GLY A 53 10.45 -12.38 4.40
N PRO A 54 10.71 -11.84 3.20
CA PRO A 54 12.07 -11.51 2.79
C PRO A 54 12.64 -10.40 3.67
N ASP A 55 13.96 -10.37 3.84
CA ASP A 55 14.62 -9.37 4.68
C ASP A 55 14.36 -7.94 4.15
N PRO A 56 13.90 -6.99 4.98
CA PRO A 56 13.63 -5.63 4.55
C PRO A 56 14.83 -4.98 3.83
N GLY A 57 14.56 -4.40 2.66
CA GLY A 57 15.58 -3.77 1.81
C GLY A 57 16.36 -4.73 0.88
N SER A 58 16.25 -6.05 1.08
CA SER A 58 16.83 -7.03 0.16
C SER A 58 16.19 -6.95 -1.23
N SER A 59 16.91 -7.41 -2.25
CA SER A 59 16.38 -7.50 -3.61
C SER A 59 15.04 -8.25 -3.72
N GLU A 60 14.87 -9.34 -2.95
CA GLU A 60 13.62 -10.11 -2.91
C GLU A 60 12.48 -9.30 -2.29
N TRP A 61 12.74 -8.62 -1.18
CA TRP A 61 11.77 -7.76 -0.52
C TRP A 61 11.34 -6.60 -1.41
N LEU A 62 12.29 -5.93 -2.07
CA LEU A 62 12.00 -4.86 -3.03
C LEU A 62 11.16 -5.36 -4.21
N GLY A 63 11.40 -6.58 -4.69
CA GLY A 63 10.58 -7.19 -5.74
C GLY A 63 9.15 -7.46 -5.27
N ALA A 64 8.99 -7.94 -4.03
CA ALA A 64 7.66 -8.10 -3.43
C ALA A 64 6.91 -6.76 -3.31
N VAL A 65 7.61 -5.69 -2.93
CA VAL A 65 7.06 -4.32 -2.88
C VAL A 65 6.60 -3.88 -4.26
N GLU A 66 7.47 -3.97 -5.27
CA GLU A 66 7.16 -3.58 -6.65
C GLU A 66 5.92 -4.32 -7.17
N ARG A 67 5.86 -5.65 -7.00
CA ARG A 67 4.69 -6.46 -7.40
C ARG A 67 3.42 -6.04 -6.67
N LYS A 68 3.46 -5.87 -5.34
CA LYS A 68 2.28 -5.46 -4.57
C LYS A 68 1.85 -4.03 -4.88
N ALA A 69 2.78 -3.16 -5.25
CA ALA A 69 2.51 -1.79 -5.69
C ALA A 69 2.14 -1.70 -7.18
N LYS A 70 2.23 -2.81 -7.94
CA LYS A 70 2.05 -2.84 -9.41
C LYS A 70 3.02 -1.89 -10.12
N LEU A 71 4.25 -1.84 -9.64
CA LEU A 71 5.36 -1.10 -10.25
C LEU A 71 6.20 -2.06 -11.12
N PRO A 72 6.95 -1.54 -12.10
CA PRO A 72 7.89 -2.36 -12.86
C PRO A 72 8.99 -2.92 -11.94
N GLU A 73 9.24 -4.22 -12.03
CA GLU A 73 10.38 -4.85 -11.36
C GLU A 73 11.67 -4.47 -12.09
N ASN A 74 12.69 -4.03 -11.35
CA ASN A 74 13.92 -3.48 -11.92
C ASN A 74 15.18 -4.15 -11.34
N ASP A 75 15.38 -5.42 -11.66
CA ASP A 75 16.49 -6.26 -11.17
C ASP A 75 17.89 -5.81 -11.64
N ARG A 76 17.94 -4.84 -12.56
CA ARG A 76 19.20 -4.26 -13.07
C ARG A 76 19.72 -3.10 -12.23
N LEU A 77 18.88 -2.53 -11.37
CA LEU A 77 19.22 -1.41 -10.51
C LEU A 77 19.80 -1.92 -9.18
N THR A 78 20.63 -1.09 -8.54
CA THR A 78 21.03 -1.36 -7.15
C THR A 78 19.83 -1.22 -6.21
N GLU A 79 19.91 -1.83 -5.03
CA GLU A 79 18.82 -1.78 -4.03
C GLU A 79 18.47 -0.33 -3.65
N GLN A 80 19.49 0.52 -3.48
CA GLN A 80 19.28 1.95 -3.20
C GLN A 80 18.54 2.66 -4.35
N GLN A 81 18.92 2.40 -5.61
CA GLN A 81 18.25 2.98 -6.77
C GLN A 81 16.80 2.52 -6.88
N ARG A 82 16.52 1.26 -6.51
CA ARG A 82 15.15 0.73 -6.45
C ARG A 82 14.34 1.39 -5.35
N CYS A 83 14.91 1.60 -4.16
CA CYS A 83 14.24 2.33 -3.07
C CYS A 83 13.82 3.74 -3.54
N GLU A 84 14.71 4.47 -4.19
CA GLU A 84 14.41 5.80 -4.74
C GLU A 84 13.35 5.77 -5.85
N ALA A 85 13.39 4.75 -6.71
CA ALA A 85 12.41 4.58 -7.78
C ALA A 85 11.02 4.26 -7.23
N ILE A 86 10.93 3.34 -6.27
CA ILE A 86 9.69 3.02 -5.56
C ILE A 86 9.16 4.27 -4.88
N GLN A 87 9.97 5.00 -4.11
CA GLN A 87 9.52 6.24 -3.45
C GLN A 87 8.95 7.24 -4.45
N ARG A 88 9.62 7.46 -5.59
CA ARG A 88 9.17 8.39 -6.62
C ARG A 88 7.82 7.98 -7.22
N GLU A 89 7.64 6.70 -7.53
CA GLU A 89 6.37 6.18 -8.04
C GLU A 89 5.25 6.29 -7.00
N LEU A 90 5.53 5.98 -5.73
CA LEU A 90 4.56 6.14 -4.65
C LEU A 90 4.18 7.60 -4.41
N ALA A 91 5.10 8.54 -4.61
CA ALA A 91 4.81 9.97 -4.48
C ALA A 91 3.92 10.53 -5.60
N GLN A 92 3.87 9.83 -6.75
CA GLN A 92 3.07 10.23 -7.91
C GLN A 92 1.70 9.54 -7.97
N ARG A 93 1.49 8.48 -7.18
CA ARG A 93 0.29 7.64 -7.23
C ARG A 93 -0.48 7.74 -5.92
N THR A 94 -1.81 7.76 -6.03
CA THR A 94 -2.68 7.61 -4.86
C THR A 94 -3.18 6.18 -4.79
N TYR A 95 -2.86 5.48 -3.70
CA TYR A 95 -3.38 4.13 -3.48
C TYR A 95 -4.61 4.17 -2.59
N ILE A 96 -5.73 3.63 -3.08
CA ILE A 96 -6.97 3.48 -2.33
C ILE A 96 -7.12 2.00 -2.00
N VAL A 97 -7.15 1.67 -0.72
CA VAL A 97 -7.16 0.29 -0.23
C VAL A 97 -8.34 0.06 0.69
N ASN A 98 -9.17 -0.94 0.40
CA ASN A 98 -10.17 -1.45 1.32
C ASN A 98 -9.81 -2.90 1.69
N ARG A 99 -9.23 -3.07 2.89
CA ARG A 99 -8.73 -4.39 3.32
C ARG A 99 -9.87 -5.39 3.56
N HIS A 100 -11.04 -4.93 4.04
CA HIS A 100 -12.20 -5.78 4.29
C HIS A 100 -12.79 -6.39 3.02
N LEU A 101 -12.73 -5.66 1.91
CA LEU A 101 -13.21 -6.13 0.60
C LEU A 101 -12.08 -6.67 -0.29
N GLY A 102 -10.83 -6.65 0.18
CA GLY A 102 -9.66 -7.03 -0.62
C GLY A 102 -9.41 -6.14 -1.84
N LEU A 103 -9.92 -4.90 -1.84
CA LEU A 103 -9.81 -3.99 -2.98
C LEU A 103 -8.56 -3.11 -2.87
N LYS A 104 -7.87 -2.92 -4.00
CA LYS A 104 -6.73 -2.01 -4.13
C LYS A 104 -6.69 -1.36 -5.50
N PHE A 105 -6.73 -0.03 -5.51
CA PHE A 105 -6.65 0.81 -6.69
C PHE A 105 -5.43 1.74 -6.59
N ALA A 106 -4.82 2.04 -7.73
CA ALA A 106 -3.80 3.07 -7.86
C ALA A 106 -4.31 4.06 -8.92
N LEU A 107 -4.29 5.35 -8.58
CA LEU A 107 -4.71 6.48 -9.41
C LEU A 107 -3.51 7.38 -9.69
#